data_AF-A0A7S2G2C0-F1
#
_entry.id   AF-A0A7S2G2C0-F1
#
_cell.length_a   1.000
_cell.length_b   1.000
_cell.length_c   1.000
_cell.angle_alpha   90.00
_cell.angle_beta   90.00
_cell.angle_gamma   90.00
#
_symmetry.space_group_name_H-M   'P 1'
#
loop_
_entity.id
_entity.type
_entity.pdbx_description
1 polymer ?
#
loop_
_entity_poly.entity_id
_entity_poly.type
_entity_poly.pdbx_seq_one_letter_code
_entity_poly.pdbx_strand_id
1 'polypeptide(L)'
;DTFASFDQVPLGSASIGQVHEATLKDGRAVCVKVQYPEASRLFQQDMSTIRTFFNVVAPEQLFMLEALEKQNALELDYMVEANNLVMVTTNMKGHGFMPKEVAVPQPVPELCTKRMLVMEKLPGPKLVDGLRRYGSIVAAKQGKTLEQLEQEARAKIEAGQLPGRYEGPSARSIAIYLAYQRLIDRCLNVPDGVQTFRPSISFHIRSDCD
;
A
#
# COMPACT_ATOMS: atom_id res chain seq x y z
N ASP A 1 26.78 2.07 15.85
CA ASP A 1 27.50 3.14 15.09
C ASP A 1 26.69 3.86 14.01
N THR A 2 25.51 3.38 13.61
CA THR A 2 24.75 3.95 12.49
C THR A 2 23.70 5.00 12.89
N PHE A 3 22.95 4.74 13.97
CA PHE A 3 21.87 5.60 14.44
C PHE A 3 22.38 6.61 15.48
N ALA A 4 21.89 7.85 15.41
CA ALA A 4 22.05 8.86 16.46
C ALA A 4 21.08 8.61 17.61
N SER A 5 19.84 8.20 17.30
CA SER A 5 18.83 7.78 18.26
C SER A 5 17.99 6.64 17.68
N PHE A 6 17.43 5.81 18.56
CA PHE A 6 16.54 4.71 18.19
C PHE A 6 15.52 4.54 19.32
N ASP A 7 14.23 4.68 19.00
CA ASP A 7 13.16 4.51 19.98
C ASP A 7 12.94 3.02 20.27
N GLN A 8 13.07 2.64 21.54
CA GLN A 8 12.85 1.27 21.99
C GLN A 8 11.36 0.90 21.97
N VAL A 9 10.48 1.89 22.05
CA VAL A 9 9.04 1.67 21.95
C VAL A 9 8.67 1.66 20.45
N PRO A 10 8.08 0.57 19.94
CA PRO A 10 7.68 0.51 18.55
C PRO A 10 6.50 1.47 18.28
N LEU A 11 6.50 2.10 17.10
CA LEU A 11 5.38 2.89 16.57
C LEU A 11 4.14 2.01 16.34
N GLY A 12 4.35 0.72 16.04
CA GLY A 12 3.31 -0.26 15.82
C GLY A 12 3.86 -1.62 15.38
N SER A 13 2.96 -2.61 15.32
CA SER A 13 3.25 -3.93 14.75
C SER A 13 3.03 -3.91 13.24
N ALA A 14 3.93 -4.55 12.50
CA ALA A 14 3.70 -5.03 11.15
C ALA A 14 3.28 -6.51 11.19
N SER A 15 3.00 -7.13 10.04
CA SER A 15 2.54 -8.53 9.96
C SER A 15 3.49 -9.50 10.68
N ILE A 16 4.78 -9.45 10.36
CA ILE A 16 5.82 -10.37 10.87
C ILE A 16 6.92 -9.66 11.68
N GLY A 17 6.64 -8.45 12.17
CA GLY A 17 7.66 -7.63 12.84
C GLY A 17 7.11 -6.37 13.47
N GLN A 18 8.02 -5.49 13.85
CA GLN A 18 7.73 -4.22 14.53
C GLN A 18 8.40 -3.06 13.82
N VAL A 19 7.80 -1.87 13.91
CA VAL A 19 8.34 -0.64 13.31
C VAL A 19 8.76 0.31 14.40
N HIS A 20 9.99 0.81 14.34
CA HIS A 20 10.57 1.76 15.28
C HIS A 20 10.86 3.08 14.60
N GLU A 21 10.81 4.16 15.37
CA GLU A 21 11.34 5.44 14.96
C GLU A 21 12.83 5.53 15.29
N ALA A 22 13.62 6.09 14.38
CA ALA A 22 15.03 6.34 14.62
C ALA A 22 15.52 7.58 13.86
N THR A 23 16.67 8.08 14.26
CA THR A 23 17.39 9.15 13.57
C THR A 23 18.77 8.65 13.21
N LEU A 24 19.16 8.77 11.94
CA LEU A 24 20.51 8.43 11.47
C LEU A 24 21.53 9.47 11.96
N LYS A 25 22.82 9.10 11.98
CA LYS A 25 23.90 10.04 12.36
C LYS A 25 24.02 11.27 11.46
N ASP A 26 23.54 11.19 10.23
CA ASP A 26 23.46 12.32 9.30
C ASP A 26 22.24 13.23 9.53
N GLY A 27 21.40 12.91 10.54
CA GLY A 27 20.23 13.69 10.93
C GLY A 27 18.92 13.28 10.25
N ARG A 28 18.92 12.34 9.29
CA ARG A 28 17.68 11.89 8.64
C ARG A 28 16.79 11.11 9.62
N ALA A 29 15.52 11.46 9.69
CA ALA A 29 14.50 10.70 10.41
C ALA A 29 14.04 9.49 9.59
N VAL A 30 14.03 8.32 10.20
CA VAL A 30 13.75 7.05 9.54
C VAL A 30 12.79 6.18 10.36
N CYS A 31 12.07 5.32 9.66
CA CYS A 31 11.35 4.20 10.24
C CYS A 31 12.17 2.92 10.01
N VAL A 32 12.31 2.11 11.06
CA VAL A 32 13.05 0.84 11.03
C VAL A 32 12.09 -0.30 11.32
N LYS A 33 11.78 -1.09 10.30
CA LYS A 33 10.95 -2.29 10.40
C LYS A 33 11.87 -3.49 10.65
N VAL A 34 11.68 -4.18 11.78
CA VAL A 34 12.49 -5.33 12.22
C VAL A 34 11.59 -6.56 12.30
N GLN A 35 11.98 -7.66 11.67
CA GLN A 35 11.24 -8.93 11.78
C GLN A 35 11.39 -9.55 13.17
N TYR A 36 10.35 -10.25 13.62
CA TYR A 36 10.47 -11.12 14.79
C TYR A 36 11.46 -12.27 14.48
N PRO A 37 12.36 -12.63 15.42
CA PRO A 37 13.35 -13.69 15.20
C PRO A 37 12.74 -15.02 14.73
N GLU A 38 11.56 -15.34 15.26
CA GLU A 38 10.79 -16.56 15.02
C GLU A 38 9.87 -16.50 13.80
N ALA A 39 9.69 -15.34 13.14
CA ALA A 39 8.71 -15.16 12.07
C ALA A 39 8.83 -16.21 10.95
N SER A 40 10.05 -16.45 10.46
CA SER A 40 10.29 -17.44 9.39
C SER A 40 9.98 -18.87 9.83
N ARG A 41 10.26 -19.22 11.09
CA ARG A 41 9.98 -20.54 11.63
C ARG A 41 8.48 -20.75 11.79
N LEU A 42 7.78 -19.78 12.38
CA LEU A 42 6.33 -19.84 12.58
C LEU A 42 5.61 -19.95 11.24
N PHE A 43 6.01 -19.14 10.26
CA PHE A 43 5.45 -19.21 8.90
C PHE A 43 5.57 -20.62 8.29
N GLN A 44 6.75 -21.25 8.38
CA GLN A 44 6.95 -22.62 7.87
C GLN A 44 6.08 -23.65 8.62
N GLN A 45 5.94 -23.51 9.93
CA GLN A 45 5.09 -24.39 10.75
C GLN A 45 3.61 -24.24 10.38
N ASP A 46 3.13 -23.01 10.18
CA ASP A 46 1.77 -22.72 9.76
C ASP A 46 1.49 -23.30 8.37
N MET A 47 2.36 -23.06 7.39
CA MET A 47 2.21 -23.61 6.04
C MET A 47 2.24 -25.14 6.02
N SER A 48 3.10 -25.78 6.82
CA SER A 48 3.13 -27.24 6.96
C SER A 48 1.82 -27.80 7.54
N THR A 49 1.27 -27.11 8.54
CA THR A 49 0.01 -27.51 9.18
C THR A 49 -1.16 -27.38 8.21
N ILE A 50 -1.26 -26.24 7.51
CA ILE A 50 -2.28 -25.99 6.51
C ILE A 50 -2.18 -27.00 5.37
N ARG A 51 -0.97 -27.29 4.88
CA ARG A 51 -0.76 -28.30 3.83
C ARG A 51 -1.26 -29.68 4.26
N THR A 52 -0.96 -30.08 5.50
CA THR A 52 -1.42 -31.36 6.06
C THR A 52 -2.94 -31.42 6.11
N PHE A 53 -3.60 -30.33 6.51
CA PHE A 53 -5.05 -30.24 6.53
C PHE A 53 -5.67 -30.33 5.12
N PHE A 54 -5.12 -29.58 4.16
CA PHE A 54 -5.59 -29.58 2.77
C PHE A 54 -5.42 -30.94 2.09
N ASN A 55 -4.34 -31.68 2.38
CA ASN A 55 -4.16 -33.04 1.88
C ASN A 55 -5.33 -33.97 2.24
N VAL A 56 -6.02 -33.73 3.35
CA VAL A 56 -7.14 -34.57 3.82
C VAL A 56 -8.47 -34.05 3.30
N VAL A 57 -8.69 -32.73 3.33
CA VAL A 57 -10.02 -32.13 3.10
C VAL A 57 -10.25 -31.70 1.65
N ALA A 58 -9.22 -31.21 0.96
CA ALA A 58 -9.32 -30.62 -0.38
C ALA A 58 -7.98 -30.70 -1.14
N PRO A 59 -7.49 -31.91 -1.48
CA PRO A 59 -6.19 -32.09 -2.11
C PRO A 59 -6.09 -31.40 -3.46
N GLU A 60 -7.19 -31.22 -4.18
CA GLU A 60 -7.27 -30.49 -5.44
C GLU A 60 -6.95 -29.00 -5.29
N GLN A 61 -7.02 -28.42 -4.08
CA GLN A 61 -6.71 -27.01 -3.82
C GLN A 61 -5.24 -26.76 -3.44
N LEU A 62 -4.41 -27.80 -3.34
CA LEU A 62 -3.00 -27.68 -2.94
C LEU A 62 -2.19 -26.77 -3.86
N PHE A 63 -2.51 -26.72 -5.16
CA PHE A 63 -1.80 -25.84 -6.10
C PHE A 63 -2.01 -24.35 -5.74
N MET A 64 -3.20 -23.98 -5.24
CA MET A 64 -3.46 -22.62 -4.79
C MET A 64 -2.67 -22.29 -3.52
N LEU A 65 -2.59 -23.25 -2.60
CA LEU A 65 -1.78 -23.11 -1.39
C LEU A 65 -0.30 -22.92 -1.73
N GLU A 66 0.24 -23.64 -2.72
CA GLU A 66 1.62 -23.46 -3.16
C GLU A 66 1.91 -22.08 -3.76
N ALA A 67 0.97 -21.53 -4.53
CA ALA A 67 1.08 -20.18 -5.05
C ALA A 67 1.07 -19.15 -3.90
N LEU A 68 0.18 -19.33 -2.92
CA LEU A 68 0.06 -18.47 -1.75
C LEU A 68 1.31 -18.56 -0.84
N GLU A 69 1.82 -19.76 -0.60
CA GLU A 69 3.04 -19.97 0.17
C GLU A 69 4.23 -19.25 -0.48
N LYS A 70 4.40 -19.38 -1.80
CA LYS A 70 5.47 -18.68 -2.54
C LYS A 70 5.34 -17.17 -2.42
N GLN A 71 4.13 -16.63 -2.54
CA GLN A 71 3.90 -15.19 -2.43
C GLN A 71 4.16 -14.69 -1.01
N ASN A 72 3.65 -15.38 0.00
CA ASN A 72 3.83 -14.97 1.39
C ASN A 72 5.28 -15.14 1.87
N ALA A 73 6.03 -16.10 1.29
CA ALA A 73 7.45 -16.25 1.58
C ALA A 73 8.27 -15.01 1.16
N LEU A 74 7.79 -14.20 0.21
CA LEU A 74 8.42 -12.93 -0.14
C LEU A 74 8.33 -11.90 0.99
N GLU A 75 7.32 -11.97 1.88
CA GLU A 75 7.24 -11.08 3.04
C GLU A 75 8.39 -11.31 4.02
N LEU A 76 8.97 -12.51 4.04
CA LEU A 76 10.12 -12.84 4.89
C LEU A 76 11.45 -12.25 4.39
N ASP A 77 11.49 -11.67 3.19
CA ASP A 77 12.67 -10.99 2.65
C ASP A 77 12.41 -9.50 2.42
N TYR A 78 12.75 -8.69 3.41
CA TYR A 78 12.58 -7.23 3.34
C TYR A 78 13.42 -6.54 2.26
N MET A 79 14.39 -7.23 1.62
CA MET A 79 15.05 -6.67 0.43
C MET A 79 14.08 -6.58 -0.76
N VAL A 80 13.12 -7.51 -0.85
CA VAL A 80 12.06 -7.46 -1.87
C VAL A 80 11.18 -6.23 -1.62
N GLU A 81 10.78 -5.98 -0.38
CA GLU A 81 10.00 -4.80 0.00
C GLU A 81 10.75 -3.48 -0.29
N ALA A 82 12.05 -3.40 0.03
CA ALA A 82 12.88 -2.25 -0.31
C ALA A 82 12.90 -1.96 -1.81
N ASN A 83 13.08 -2.99 -2.64
CA ASN A 83 13.05 -2.85 -4.10
C ASN A 83 11.67 -2.45 -4.63
N ASN A 84 10.61 -2.95 -4.01
CA ASN A 84 9.24 -2.56 -4.36
C ASN A 84 9.00 -1.07 -4.07
N LEU A 85 9.52 -0.52 -2.97
CA LEU A 85 9.43 0.93 -2.69
C LEU A 85 10.09 1.76 -3.80
N VAL A 86 11.25 1.33 -4.30
CA VAL A 86 11.95 1.99 -5.41
C VAL A 86 11.11 1.91 -6.69
N MET A 87 10.58 0.72 -7.01
CA MET A 87 9.73 0.52 -8.19
C MET A 87 8.47 1.39 -8.15
N VAL A 88 7.76 1.40 -7.02
CA VAL A 88 6.57 2.23 -6.82
C VAL A 88 6.92 3.70 -6.95
N THR A 89 8.04 4.13 -6.38
CA THR A 89 8.53 5.51 -6.52
C THR A 89 8.73 5.90 -7.99
N THR A 90 9.39 5.04 -8.77
CA THR A 90 9.62 5.26 -10.20
C THR A 90 8.31 5.37 -10.97
N ASN A 91 7.37 4.47 -10.73
CA ASN A 91 6.06 4.48 -11.40
C ASN A 91 5.24 5.72 -11.04
N MET A 92 5.18 6.09 -9.75
CA MET A 92 4.42 7.25 -9.29
C MET A 92 5.00 8.56 -9.81
N LYS A 93 6.34 8.66 -9.94
CA LYS A 93 7.00 9.79 -10.60
C LYS A 93 6.72 9.81 -12.10
N GLY A 94 6.85 8.66 -12.78
CA GLY A 94 6.63 8.52 -14.22
C GLY A 94 5.22 8.92 -14.67
N HIS A 95 4.21 8.67 -13.82
CA HIS A 95 2.82 9.04 -14.08
C HIS A 95 2.39 10.39 -13.48
N GLY A 96 3.28 11.13 -12.82
CA GLY A 96 3.01 12.48 -12.31
C GLY A 96 2.21 12.57 -11.00
N PHE A 97 1.97 11.44 -10.32
CA PHE A 97 1.30 11.40 -9.01
C PHE A 97 2.20 11.90 -7.88
N MET A 98 3.50 11.66 -7.97
CA MET A 98 4.49 12.13 -6.99
C MET A 98 5.13 13.46 -7.42
N PRO A 99 5.37 14.42 -6.49
CA PRO A 99 5.05 14.37 -5.05
C PRO A 99 3.67 14.96 -4.68
N LYS A 100 2.83 15.28 -5.67
CA LYS A 100 1.62 16.11 -5.44
C LYS A 100 0.50 15.38 -4.70
N GLU A 101 0.21 14.15 -5.10
CA GLU A 101 -0.94 13.38 -4.62
C GLU A 101 -0.51 12.22 -3.70
N VAL A 102 0.67 11.67 -3.96
CA VAL A 102 1.23 10.54 -3.23
C VAL A 102 2.65 10.87 -2.79
N ALA A 103 3.06 10.38 -1.63
CA ALA A 103 4.45 10.33 -1.19
C ALA A 103 4.79 8.87 -0.84
N VAL A 104 5.96 8.41 -1.28
CA VAL A 104 6.46 7.05 -1.06
C VAL A 104 7.78 7.15 -0.29
N PRO A 105 7.90 6.50 0.89
CA PRO A 105 9.13 6.57 1.66
C PRO A 105 10.27 5.92 0.90
N GLN A 106 11.43 6.58 0.84
CA GLN A 106 12.60 5.99 0.19
C GLN A 106 13.32 5.03 1.14
N PRO A 107 13.70 3.82 0.69
CA PRO A 107 14.55 2.95 1.49
C PRO A 107 15.95 3.56 1.64
N VAL A 108 16.65 3.14 2.68
CA VAL A 108 18.09 3.41 2.89
C VAL A 108 18.83 2.11 2.57
N PRO A 109 19.22 1.86 1.30
CA PRO A 109 19.59 0.52 0.84
C PRO A 109 20.76 -0.09 1.60
N GLU A 110 21.73 0.74 1.99
CA GLU A 110 22.91 0.32 2.75
C GLU A 110 22.59 -0.19 4.17
N LEU A 111 21.40 0.11 4.68
CA LEU A 111 20.91 -0.37 5.97
C LEU A 111 19.79 -1.41 5.85
N CYS A 112 19.43 -1.81 4.63
CA CYS A 112 18.42 -2.83 4.41
C CYS A 112 19.04 -4.23 4.39
N THR A 113 18.35 -5.18 5.01
CA THR A 113 18.71 -6.60 5.02
C THR A 113 17.43 -7.42 4.88
N LYS A 114 17.56 -8.75 4.78
CA LYS A 114 16.39 -9.64 4.74
C LYS A 114 15.43 -9.47 5.93
N ARG A 115 15.95 -9.07 7.10
CA ARG A 115 15.19 -8.98 8.36
C ARG A 115 14.97 -7.56 8.87
N MET A 116 15.54 -6.56 8.18
CA MET A 116 15.47 -5.17 8.61
C MET A 116 15.30 -4.27 7.38
N LEU A 117 14.24 -3.47 7.38
CA LEU A 117 13.98 -2.44 6.37
C LEU A 117 14.10 -1.08 7.04
N VAL A 118 15.00 -0.25 6.54
CA VAL A 118 15.15 1.15 6.97
C VAL A 118 14.66 2.04 5.84
N MET A 119 13.74 2.94 6.14
CA MET A 119 13.16 3.85 5.15
C MET A 119 12.90 5.24 5.74
N GLU A 120 12.78 6.23 4.88
CA GLU A 120 12.40 7.59 5.25
C GLU A 120 11.12 7.61 6.11
N LYS A 121 11.14 8.40 7.18
CA LYS A 121 9.91 8.69 7.94
C LYS A 121 9.16 9.82 7.25
N LEU A 122 8.02 9.49 6.63
CA LEU A 122 7.12 10.50 6.10
C LEU A 122 6.28 11.15 7.21
N PRO A 123 6.15 12.49 7.24
CA PRO A 123 5.29 13.16 8.18
C PRO A 123 3.82 13.03 7.78
N GLY A 124 2.93 12.84 8.75
CA GLY A 124 1.49 12.84 8.51
C GLY A 124 0.69 12.28 9.67
N PRO A 125 -0.62 12.63 9.78
CA PRO A 125 -1.51 11.98 10.73
C PRO A 125 -1.73 10.52 10.32
N LYS A 126 -2.10 9.67 11.27
CA LYS A 126 -2.50 8.30 10.95
C LYS A 126 -3.75 8.35 10.06
N LEU A 127 -3.88 7.39 9.14
CA LEU A 127 -5.04 7.30 8.26
C LEU A 127 -6.35 7.31 9.05
N VAL A 128 -6.40 6.60 10.18
CA VAL A 128 -7.58 6.55 11.06
C VAL A 128 -7.96 7.93 11.59
N ASP A 129 -6.99 8.73 12.02
CA ASP A 129 -7.24 10.09 12.52
C ASP A 129 -7.73 11.00 11.39
N GLY A 130 -7.14 10.85 10.21
CA GLY A 130 -7.57 11.54 8.99
C GLY A 130 -9.01 11.18 8.60
N LEU A 131 -9.36 9.89 8.63
CA LEU A 131 -10.70 9.39 8.35
C LEU A 131 -11.72 9.88 9.37
N ARG A 132 -11.38 9.86 10.68
CA ARG A 132 -12.25 10.43 11.73
C ARG A 132 -12.49 11.91 11.50
N ARG A 133 -11.43 12.68 11.21
CA ARG A 133 -11.54 14.11 10.89
C ARG A 133 -12.45 14.34 9.68
N TYR A 134 -12.26 13.57 8.61
CA TYR A 134 -13.11 13.66 7.42
C TYR A 134 -14.57 13.30 7.73
N GLY A 135 -14.78 12.22 8.50
CA GLY A 135 -16.09 11.81 8.99
C GLY A 135 -16.81 12.91 9.78
N SER A 136 -16.09 13.64 10.65
CA SER A 136 -16.66 14.77 11.40
C SER A 136 -17.15 15.90 10.49
N ILE A 137 -16.42 16.19 9.39
CA ILE A 137 -16.84 17.18 8.40
C ILE A 137 -18.12 16.72 7.68
N VAL A 138 -18.18 15.44 7.31
CA VAL A 138 -19.37 14.85 6.67
C VAL A 138 -20.56 14.86 7.63
N ALA A 139 -20.36 14.50 8.90
CA ALA A 139 -21.40 14.52 9.92
C ALA A 139 -21.95 15.95 10.13
N ALA A 140 -21.07 16.94 10.25
CA ALA A 140 -21.47 18.34 10.39
C ALA A 140 -22.31 18.84 9.21
N LYS A 141 -21.96 18.46 7.97
CA LYS A 141 -22.76 18.78 6.77
C LYS A 141 -24.16 18.17 6.80
N GLN A 142 -24.35 17.07 7.53
CA GLN A 142 -25.63 16.40 7.72
C GLN A 142 -26.37 16.87 8.99
N GLY A 143 -25.83 17.85 9.73
CA GLY A 143 -26.38 18.29 11.02
C GLY A 143 -26.25 17.24 12.13
N LYS A 144 -25.29 16.33 12.02
CA LYS A 144 -25.06 15.21 12.95
C LYS A 144 -23.69 15.31 13.63
N THR A 145 -23.55 14.63 14.76
CA THR A 145 -22.24 14.36 15.37
C THR A 145 -21.59 13.16 14.69
N LEU A 146 -20.25 13.02 14.83
CA LEU A 146 -19.53 11.86 14.33
C LEU A 146 -20.09 10.56 14.93
N GLU A 147 -20.40 10.53 16.22
CA GLU A 147 -20.97 9.36 16.91
C GLU A 147 -22.33 8.96 16.33
N GLN A 148 -23.20 9.94 16.05
CA GLN A 148 -24.50 9.67 15.42
C GLN A 148 -24.32 9.05 14.02
N LEU A 149 -23.37 9.57 13.24
CA LEU A 149 -23.05 9.03 11.92
C LEU A 149 -22.47 7.60 12.02
N GLU A 150 -21.58 7.35 12.99
CA GLU A 150 -21.01 6.02 13.23
C GLU A 150 -22.07 5.00 13.69
N GLN A 151 -22.99 5.40 14.56
CA GLN A 151 -24.11 4.56 15.01
C GLN A 151 -25.06 4.21 13.87
N GLU A 152 -25.41 5.19 13.02
CA GLU A 152 -26.24 4.93 11.85
C GLU A 152 -25.55 4.01 10.83
N ALA A 153 -24.25 4.21 10.58
CA ALA A 153 -23.48 3.32 9.72
C ALA A 153 -23.45 1.89 10.26
N ARG A 154 -23.26 1.74 11.59
CA ARG A 154 -23.28 0.44 12.27
C ARG A 154 -24.66 -0.23 12.17
N ALA A 155 -25.73 0.51 12.43
CA ALA A 155 -27.10 0.00 12.32
C ALA A 155 -27.43 -0.44 10.88
N LYS A 156 -26.96 0.28 9.86
CA LYS A 156 -27.11 -0.13 8.45
C LYS A 156 -26.37 -1.44 8.14
N ILE A 157 -25.14 -1.58 8.63
CA ILE A 157 -24.36 -2.82 8.47
C ILE A 157 -25.07 -4.00 9.16
N GLU A 158 -25.53 -3.81 10.40
CA GLU A 158 -26.27 -4.83 11.16
C GLU A 158 -27.60 -5.20 10.50
N ALA A 159 -28.29 -4.23 9.90
CA ALA A 159 -29.50 -4.44 9.11
C ALA A 159 -29.23 -5.08 7.73
N GLY A 160 -27.98 -5.42 7.40
CA GLY A 160 -27.60 -5.96 6.08
C GLY A 160 -27.73 -4.96 4.94
N GLN A 161 -27.98 -3.68 5.24
CA GLN A 161 -28.04 -2.57 4.28
C GLN A 161 -26.63 -2.06 3.99
N LEU A 162 -25.77 -2.97 3.51
CA LEU A 162 -24.53 -2.55 2.87
C LEU A 162 -24.89 -1.85 1.56
N PRO A 163 -24.14 -0.81 1.14
CA PRO A 163 -24.27 -0.29 -0.21
C PRO A 163 -24.17 -1.48 -1.18
N GLY A 164 -25.11 -1.55 -2.13
CA GLY A 164 -25.13 -2.61 -3.12
C GLY A 164 -23.77 -2.76 -3.77
N ARG A 165 -23.41 -4.00 -4.14
CA ARG A 165 -22.12 -4.30 -4.78
C ARG A 165 -21.88 -3.27 -5.87
N TYR A 166 -20.79 -2.51 -5.76
CA TYR A 166 -20.37 -1.63 -6.85
C TYR A 166 -20.18 -2.51 -8.08
N GLU A 167 -21.08 -2.38 -9.06
CA GLU A 167 -21.09 -3.25 -10.25
C GLU A 167 -19.88 -3.01 -11.16
N GLY A 168 -19.05 -2.02 -10.83
CA GLY A 168 -17.87 -1.71 -11.59
C GLY A 168 -18.19 -1.13 -12.97
N PRO A 169 -17.17 -0.65 -13.68
CA PRO A 169 -17.30 -0.32 -15.09
C PRO A 169 -17.64 -1.58 -15.89
N SER A 170 -18.52 -1.47 -16.90
CA SER A 170 -18.86 -2.58 -17.80
C SER A 170 -17.61 -3.20 -18.44
N ALA A 171 -17.69 -4.46 -18.89
CA ALA A 171 -16.57 -5.11 -19.60
C ALA A 171 -16.06 -4.26 -20.78
N ARG A 172 -16.96 -3.53 -21.46
CA ARG A 172 -16.61 -2.58 -22.52
C ARG A 172 -15.84 -1.37 -21.98
N SER A 173 -16.28 -0.80 -20.86
CA SER A 173 -15.60 0.31 -20.19
C SER A 173 -14.19 -0.10 -19.72
N ILE A 174 -14.05 -1.30 -19.17
CA ILE A 174 -12.74 -1.88 -18.81
C ILE A 174 -11.89 -2.12 -20.06
N ALA A 175 -12.46 -2.65 -21.14
CA ALA A 175 -11.74 -2.87 -22.39
C ALA A 175 -11.23 -1.55 -23.00
N ILE A 176 -12.05 -0.49 -22.96
CA ILE A 176 -11.66 0.85 -23.39
C ILE A 176 -10.53 1.38 -22.51
N TYR A 177 -10.65 1.26 -21.18
CA TYR A 177 -9.60 1.68 -20.25
C TYR A 177 -8.29 0.93 -20.46
N LEU A 178 -8.34 -0.39 -20.64
CA LEU A 178 -7.16 -1.23 -20.91
C LEU A 178 -6.56 -0.96 -22.30
N ALA A 179 -7.39 -0.63 -23.30
CA ALA A 179 -6.91 -0.20 -24.61
C ALA A 179 -6.22 1.17 -24.52
N TYR A 180 -6.78 2.07 -23.72
CA TYR A 180 -6.19 3.37 -23.42
C TYR A 180 -4.87 3.24 -22.65
N GLN A 181 -4.80 2.38 -21.62
CA GLN A 181 -3.54 2.10 -20.92
C GLN A 181 -2.51 1.46 -21.85
N ARG A 182 -2.90 0.48 -22.68
CA ARG A 182 -1.97 -0.11 -23.68
C ARG A 182 -1.47 0.92 -24.69
N LEU A 183 -2.31 1.89 -25.07
CA LEU A 183 -1.91 3.00 -25.94
C LEU A 183 -0.92 3.90 -25.21
N ILE A 184 -1.21 4.29 -23.97
CA ILE A 184 -0.31 5.08 -23.13
C ILE A 184 1.02 4.36 -22.95
N ASP A 185 1.02 3.09 -22.56
CA ASP A 185 2.23 2.31 -22.35
C ASP A 185 3.05 2.20 -23.63
N ARG A 186 2.39 2.09 -24.79
CA ARG A 186 3.06 2.08 -26.11
C ARG A 186 3.61 3.46 -26.51
N CYS A 187 2.96 4.54 -26.09
CA CYS A 187 3.41 5.91 -26.31
C CYS A 187 4.49 6.36 -25.30
N LEU A 188 4.54 5.75 -24.11
CA LEU A 188 5.51 6.05 -23.06
C LEU A 188 6.75 5.15 -23.14
N ASN A 189 6.60 3.86 -23.50
CA ASN A 189 7.72 2.94 -23.76
C ASN A 189 8.14 2.97 -25.24
N VAL A 190 8.38 4.16 -25.78
CA VAL A 190 9.17 4.29 -27.00
C VAL A 190 10.64 4.09 -26.60
N PRO A 191 11.39 3.15 -27.21
CA PRO A 191 12.83 3.04 -26.98
C PRO A 191 13.48 4.41 -27.21
N ASP A 192 14.43 4.81 -26.36
CA ASP A 192 15.13 6.12 -26.29
C ASP A 192 15.89 6.55 -27.58
N GLY A 193 15.28 6.43 -28.76
CA GLY A 193 15.91 6.65 -30.07
C GLY A 193 15.12 7.54 -31.03
N VAL A 194 13.90 7.99 -30.69
CA VAL A 194 13.14 8.88 -31.58
C VAL A 194 12.58 10.06 -30.78
N GLN A 195 13.36 11.15 -30.72
CA GLN A 195 12.80 12.47 -30.49
C GLN A 195 11.77 12.74 -31.59
N THR A 196 10.49 12.91 -31.26
CA THR A 196 9.65 13.96 -31.87
C THR A 196 8.28 14.07 -31.18
N PHE A 197 7.91 15.33 -30.94
CA PHE A 197 6.57 15.86 -30.71
C PHE A 197 5.83 15.53 -29.38
N ARG A 198 5.95 16.45 -28.41
CA ARG A 198 4.97 16.62 -27.32
C ARG A 198 3.85 17.55 -27.80
N PRO A 199 2.61 17.10 -28.04
CA PRO A 199 1.49 18.03 -28.17
C PRO A 199 1.11 18.56 -26.78
N SER A 200 1.16 19.87 -26.61
CA SER A 200 0.63 20.55 -25.42
C SER A 200 -0.89 20.50 -25.45
N ILE A 201 -1.49 19.56 -24.70
CA ILE A 201 -2.93 19.55 -24.47
C ILE A 201 -3.18 20.20 -23.11
N SER A 202 -3.53 21.48 -23.13
CA SER A 202 -4.03 22.21 -21.95
C SER A 202 -5.51 21.89 -21.76
N PHE A 203 -5.85 21.07 -20.77
CA PHE A 203 -7.25 20.92 -20.32
C PHE A 203 -7.59 22.06 -19.36
N HIS A 204 -8.38 23.03 -19.82
CA HIS A 204 -9.11 23.95 -18.94
C HIS A 204 -10.36 23.22 -18.43
N ILE A 205 -10.32 22.75 -17.19
CA ILE A 205 -11.53 22.33 -16.47
C ILE A 205 -12.20 23.62 -16.00
N ARG A 206 -13.26 24.07 -16.70
CA ARG A 206 -14.20 25.04 -16.13
C ARG A 206 -14.98 24.34 -15.03
N SER A 207 -14.83 24.80 -13.79
CA SER A 207 -15.74 24.45 -12.71
C SER A 207 -16.98 25.35 -12.82
N ASP A 208 -17.97 24.91 -13.58
CA ASP A 208 -19.32 25.44 -13.43
C ASP A 208 -20.02 24.59 -12.36
N CYS A 209 -20.00 25.08 -11.12
CA CYS A 209 -20.91 24.68 -10.06
C CYS A 209 -21.51 25.96 -9.46
N ASP A 210 -22.75 26.25 -9.86
CA ASP A 210 -23.73 26.90 -8.98
C ASP A 210 -24.23 25.90 -7.93
#